data_AF-A0A067GK12-F1
#
_entry.id   AF-A0A067GK12-F1
#
_cell.length_a   1.000
_cell.length_b   1.000
_cell.length_c   1.000
_cell.angle_alpha   90.00
_cell.angle_beta   90.00
_cell.angle_gamma   90.00
#
_symmetry.space_group_name_H-M   'P 1'
#
loop_
_entity.id
_entity.type
_entity.pdbx_description
1 polymer ?
#
loop_
_entity_poly.entity_id
_entity_poly.type
_entity_poly.pdbx_seq_one_letter_code
_entity_poly.pdbx_strand_id
1 'polypeptide(L)'
;MDQIVQDTLSDRVRVSGRITAMTLTGDGRLRWTDGHQRSLTLEKQVLGFVVEGSKIRIRAVVDGRDEICCGGRAGSVVRKDFVFEPLSEDSKRLWCEKLRDFIDSFGRPKRLYIFVNPFGGKKIASKIFLDDVKPLLEDANIQFTVQETTQQLHAKEIVKVLDLSKYDGIVCVSGDGILVEVVNGLLEREDWNDAIKVPLGVVPAGTGNGMIKSLLDLVGEPCKASNAILAVIRGHKRLLDVATILQGKTRFHSVLMLAWGLVADIDIESEKYRWMGSARIDFYVCSYSSLVFTYMHAQTHI
;
A
#
# COMPACT_ATOMS: atom_id res chain seq x y z
N MET A 1 -35.73 -9.96 5.78
CA MET A 1 -35.75 -11.21 6.55
C MET A 1 -34.43 -11.21 7.29
N ASP A 2 -34.43 -10.61 8.48
CA ASP A 2 -33.23 -10.29 9.25
C ASP A 2 -32.56 -11.58 9.69
N GLN A 3 -31.40 -11.89 9.12
CA GLN A 3 -30.53 -12.92 9.68
C GLN A 3 -30.13 -12.43 11.07
N ILE A 4 -30.53 -13.18 12.10
CA ILE A 4 -30.06 -13.01 13.46
C ILE A 4 -28.55 -13.15 13.42
N VAL A 5 -27.83 -12.03 13.45
CA VAL A 5 -26.37 -12.01 13.55
C VAL A 5 -26.04 -12.58 14.92
N GLN A 6 -25.59 -13.84 14.95
CA GLN A 6 -25.21 -14.49 16.19
C GLN A 6 -23.95 -13.80 16.73
N ASP A 7 -24.00 -13.38 18.00
CA ASP A 7 -22.85 -12.81 18.68
C ASP A 7 -21.77 -13.89 18.83
N THR A 8 -20.58 -13.65 18.28
CA THR A 8 -19.45 -14.59 18.41
C THR A 8 -18.86 -14.53 19.82
N LEU A 9 -18.86 -13.34 20.41
CA LEU A 9 -18.42 -13.10 21.77
C LEU A 9 -19.09 -11.83 22.31
N SER A 10 -19.70 -11.91 23.49
CA SER A 10 -20.26 -10.75 24.19
C SER A 10 -19.84 -10.83 25.65
N ASP A 11 -19.17 -9.80 26.15
CA ASP A 11 -18.65 -9.78 27.51
C ASP A 11 -18.58 -8.35 28.09
N ARG A 12 -18.50 -8.24 29.41
CA ARG A 12 -18.28 -6.97 30.10
C ARG A 12 -16.78 -6.71 30.22
N VAL A 13 -16.37 -5.54 29.77
CA VAL A 13 -14.97 -5.09 29.78
C VAL A 13 -14.87 -3.69 30.37
N ARG A 14 -13.69 -3.32 30.88
CA ARG A 14 -13.41 -1.97 31.35
C ARG A 14 -12.79 -1.15 30.21
N VAL A 15 -13.49 -0.09 29.79
CA VAL A 15 -13.04 0.89 28.79
C VAL A 15 -13.00 2.25 29.46
N SER A 16 -11.88 2.97 29.37
CA SER A 16 -11.73 4.30 29.97
C SER A 16 -12.11 4.34 31.48
N GLY A 17 -11.88 3.25 32.21
CA GLY A 17 -12.24 3.10 33.63
C GLY A 17 -13.69 2.69 33.92
N ARG A 18 -14.57 2.64 32.93
CA ARG A 18 -15.99 2.26 33.06
C ARG A 18 -16.23 0.84 32.57
N ILE A 19 -17.05 0.08 33.30
CA ILE A 19 -17.46 -1.26 32.86
C ILE A 19 -18.59 -1.12 31.85
N THR A 20 -18.37 -1.63 30.64
CA THR A 20 -19.32 -1.57 29.53
C THR A 20 -19.44 -2.94 28.87
N ALA A 21 -20.56 -3.19 28.20
CA ALA A 21 -20.71 -4.37 27.36
C ALA A 21 -19.95 -4.14 26.05
N MET A 22 -19.15 -5.13 25.66
CA MET A 22 -18.49 -5.16 24.35
C MET A 22 -18.82 -6.46 23.65
N THR A 23 -19.17 -6.34 22.38
CA THR A 23 -19.66 -7.45 21.57
C THR A 23 -18.88 -7.50 20.26
N LEU A 24 -18.40 -8.69 19.94
CA LEU A 24 -17.83 -9.05 18.66
C LEU A 24 -18.84 -9.93 17.92
N THR A 25 -19.39 -9.39 16.84
CA THR A 25 -20.42 -10.03 16.05
C THR A 25 -19.84 -10.99 15.01
N GLY A 26 -20.65 -11.93 14.52
CA GLY A 26 -20.26 -12.89 13.47
C GLY A 26 -19.78 -12.25 12.16
N ASP A 27 -20.24 -11.04 11.83
CA ASP A 27 -19.80 -10.26 10.66
C ASP A 27 -18.51 -9.47 10.90
N GLY A 28 -17.78 -9.74 12.00
CA GLY A 28 -16.50 -9.11 12.29
C GLY A 28 -16.61 -7.64 12.69
N ARG A 29 -17.71 -7.23 13.34
CA ARG A 29 -17.84 -5.89 13.93
C ARG A 29 -17.64 -5.95 15.43
N LEU A 30 -16.78 -5.07 15.94
CA LEU A 30 -16.61 -4.84 17.37
C LEU A 30 -17.45 -3.65 17.78
N ARG A 31 -18.35 -3.82 18.75
CA ARG A 31 -19.28 -2.78 19.24
C ARG A 31 -19.14 -2.62 20.75
N TRP A 32 -19.10 -1.39 21.23
CA TRP A 32 -19.10 -1.07 22.66
C TRP A 32 -19.67 0.32 22.91
N THR A 33 -19.97 0.64 24.16
CA THR A 33 -20.45 1.97 24.56
C THR A 33 -19.44 2.64 25.48
N ASP A 34 -18.98 3.84 25.11
CA ASP A 34 -18.13 4.71 25.94
C ASP A 34 -18.70 6.15 25.89
N GLY A 35 -19.81 6.35 26.61
CA GLY A 35 -20.67 7.55 26.51
C GLY A 35 -21.56 7.58 25.27
N HIS A 36 -21.00 7.21 24.12
CA HIS A 36 -21.70 6.99 22.86
C HIS A 36 -21.47 5.56 22.36
N GLN A 37 -22.40 5.06 21.54
CA GLN A 37 -22.22 3.78 20.86
C GLN A 37 -21.09 3.90 19.84
N ARG A 38 -20.10 3.03 19.94
CA ARG A 38 -18.95 2.94 19.03
C ARG A 38 -18.97 1.59 18.33
N SER A 39 -18.42 1.57 17.12
CA SER A 39 -18.22 0.33 16.38
C SER A 39 -16.99 0.40 15.48
N LEU A 40 -16.31 -0.73 15.32
CA LEU A 40 -15.22 -0.93 14.38
C LEU A 40 -15.51 -2.15 13.51
N THR A 41 -15.22 -2.04 12.21
CA THR A 41 -15.22 -3.18 11.30
C THR A 41 -13.82 -3.76 11.24
N LEU A 42 -13.62 -5.00 11.73
CA LEU A 42 -12.30 -5.61 11.87
C LEU A 42 -11.54 -5.67 10.54
N GLU A 43 -12.19 -6.15 9.48
CA GLU A 43 -11.57 -6.32 8.16
C GLU A 43 -11.03 -4.99 7.59
N LYS A 44 -11.81 -3.91 7.74
CA LYS A 44 -11.51 -2.61 7.12
C LYS A 44 -10.62 -1.72 7.99
N GLN A 45 -10.89 -1.68 9.29
CA GLN A 45 -10.36 -0.67 10.21
C GLN A 45 -9.31 -1.22 11.17
N VAL A 46 -9.39 -2.49 11.59
CA VAL A 46 -8.43 -3.05 12.55
C VAL A 46 -7.23 -3.59 11.81
N LEU A 47 -6.03 -3.12 12.15
CA LEU A 47 -4.78 -3.60 11.58
C LEU A 47 -4.27 -4.82 12.36
N GLY A 48 -4.29 -4.73 13.68
CA GLY A 48 -3.83 -5.77 14.58
C GLY A 48 -4.16 -5.43 16.03
N PHE A 49 -3.68 -6.25 16.96
CA PHE A 49 -3.81 -5.98 18.39
C PHE A 49 -2.58 -6.46 19.16
N VAL A 50 -2.39 -5.90 20.35
CA VAL A 50 -1.34 -6.29 21.30
C VAL A 50 -1.93 -6.42 22.69
N VAL A 51 -1.36 -7.34 23.48
CA VAL A 51 -1.74 -7.55 24.89
C VAL A 51 -0.68 -6.90 25.77
N GLU A 52 -1.11 -5.98 26.64
CA GLU A 52 -0.27 -5.21 27.56
C GLU A 52 -0.72 -5.50 28.99
N GLY A 53 -0.17 -6.57 29.60
CA GLY A 53 -0.56 -7.02 30.93
C GLY A 53 -2.00 -7.55 30.97
N SER A 54 -2.89 -6.84 31.66
CA SER A 54 -4.33 -7.14 31.69
C SER A 54 -5.11 -6.51 30.54
N LYS A 55 -4.51 -5.58 29.79
CA LYS A 55 -5.20 -4.79 28.76
C LYS A 55 -4.98 -5.36 27.36
N ILE A 56 -5.98 -5.19 26.50
CA ILE A 56 -5.90 -5.46 25.07
C ILE A 56 -5.98 -4.12 24.34
N ARG A 57 -4.97 -3.82 23.52
CA ARG A 57 -4.90 -2.64 22.65
C ARG A 57 -5.14 -3.07 21.21
N ILE A 58 -6.23 -2.60 20.64
CA ILE A 58 -6.55 -2.75 19.21
C ILE A 58 -5.97 -1.55 18.48
N ARG A 59 -5.14 -1.83 17.46
CA ARG A 59 -4.52 -0.83 16.59
C ARG A 59 -5.33 -0.73 15.31
N ALA A 60 -5.88 0.43 15.04
CA ALA A 60 -6.86 0.63 13.97
C ALA A 60 -6.58 1.90 13.17
N VAL A 61 -7.23 1.98 12.02
CA VAL A 61 -7.25 3.15 11.15
C VAL A 61 -8.68 3.63 10.91
N VAL A 62 -8.87 4.94 10.97
CA VAL A 62 -10.15 5.61 10.71
C VAL A 62 -10.00 6.67 9.62
N ASP A 63 -11.06 6.95 8.88
CA ASP A 63 -11.07 8.07 7.92
C ASP A 63 -11.07 9.37 8.72
N GLY A 64 -10.15 10.28 8.41
CA GLY A 64 -10.04 11.58 9.08
C GLY A 64 -11.26 12.48 8.91
N ARG A 65 -12.20 12.14 8.01
CA ARG A 65 -13.50 12.81 7.89
C ARG A 65 -14.44 12.56 9.07
N ASP A 66 -14.26 11.46 9.81
CA ASP A 66 -15.16 11.09 10.90
C ASP A 66 -14.92 11.90 12.21
N GLU A 67 -13.95 12.83 12.23
CA GLU A 67 -13.61 13.59 13.45
C GLU A 67 -13.77 15.11 13.39
N ILE A 68 -13.80 15.77 12.22
CA ILE A 68 -13.81 17.25 12.19
C ILE A 68 -14.66 17.78 11.02
N CYS A 69 -15.77 18.47 11.34
CA CYS A 69 -16.67 19.17 10.41
C CYS A 69 -16.04 20.32 9.60
N CYS A 70 -14.73 20.58 9.70
CA CYS A 70 -14.05 21.66 9.00
C CYS A 70 -12.63 21.24 8.60
N GLY A 71 -12.41 20.90 7.32
CA GLY A 71 -11.07 20.97 6.69
C GLY A 71 -10.28 19.68 6.46
N GLY A 72 -10.82 18.49 6.74
CA GLY A 72 -10.13 17.23 6.44
C GLY A 72 -9.94 17.01 4.92
N ARG A 73 -8.70 16.83 4.45
CA ARG A 73 -8.45 16.40 3.05
C ARG A 73 -8.97 14.98 2.86
N ALA A 74 -9.81 14.76 1.85
CA ALA A 74 -10.37 13.44 1.52
C ALA A 74 -9.28 12.34 1.49
N GLY A 75 -9.59 11.20 2.13
CA GLY A 75 -8.71 10.04 2.23
C GLY A 75 -7.44 10.28 3.06
N SER A 76 -7.51 11.11 4.11
CA SER A 76 -6.49 11.13 5.16
C SER A 76 -6.79 10.01 6.15
N VAL A 77 -5.84 9.12 6.38
CA VAL A 77 -6.01 8.02 7.33
C VAL A 77 -5.38 8.40 8.67
N VAL A 78 -6.13 8.21 9.75
CA VAL A 78 -5.66 8.48 11.12
C VAL A 78 -5.52 7.15 11.86
N ARG A 79 -4.33 6.92 12.44
CA ARG A 79 -4.06 5.78 13.31
C ARG A 79 -4.69 6.03 14.68
N LYS A 80 -5.39 5.04 15.22
CA LYS A 80 -6.06 5.10 16.51
C LYS A 80 -5.91 3.80 17.29
N ASP A 81 -5.70 3.95 18.58
CA ASP A 81 -5.67 2.85 19.53
C ASP A 81 -6.97 2.80 20.33
N PHE A 82 -7.52 1.60 20.43
CA PHE A 82 -8.67 1.31 21.28
C PHE A 82 -8.24 0.31 22.34
N VAL A 83 -8.26 0.73 23.61
CA VAL A 83 -7.79 -0.08 24.73
C VAL A 83 -8.96 -0.47 25.61
N PHE A 84 -9.07 -1.75 25.91
CA PHE A 84 -10.02 -2.29 26.87
C PHE A 84 -9.35 -3.33 27.78
N GLU A 85 -9.93 -3.52 28.96
CA GLU A 85 -9.45 -4.48 29.95
C GLU A 85 -10.55 -5.51 30.23
N PRO A 86 -10.35 -6.78 29.82
CA PRO A 86 -11.15 -7.92 30.25
C PRO A 86 -11.26 -8.02 31.78
N LEU A 87 -12.41 -8.45 32.30
CA LEU A 87 -12.63 -8.52 33.76
C LEU A 87 -12.03 -9.79 34.43
N SER A 88 -11.61 -10.77 33.64
CA SER A 88 -10.96 -12.00 34.10
C SER A 88 -9.90 -12.47 33.11
N GLU A 89 -8.99 -13.34 33.57
CA GLU A 89 -7.98 -13.96 32.69
C GLU A 89 -8.60 -14.85 31.61
N ASP A 90 -9.71 -15.55 31.92
CA ASP A 90 -10.42 -16.37 30.93
C ASP A 90 -11.11 -15.52 29.86
N SER A 91 -11.73 -14.40 30.27
CA SER A 91 -12.26 -13.40 29.35
C SER A 91 -11.16 -12.86 28.43
N LYS A 92 -9.99 -12.53 28.99
CA LYS A 92 -8.83 -12.06 28.21
C LYS A 92 -8.38 -13.09 27.18
N ARG A 93 -8.26 -14.36 27.57
CA ARG A 93 -7.90 -15.46 26.67
C ARG A 93 -8.89 -15.58 25.52
N LEU A 94 -10.19 -15.58 25.83
CA LEU A 94 -11.26 -15.70 24.85
C LEU A 94 -11.28 -14.53 23.86
N TRP A 95 -11.11 -13.29 24.35
CA TRP A 95 -10.98 -12.11 23.48
C TRP A 95 -9.77 -12.22 22.55
N CYS A 96 -8.61 -12.63 23.07
CA CYS A 96 -7.40 -12.78 22.26
C CYS A 96 -7.56 -13.86 21.18
N GLU A 97 -8.16 -14.99 21.52
CA GLU A 97 -8.45 -16.09 20.59
C GLU A 97 -9.38 -15.60 19.48
N LYS A 98 -10.55 -15.04 19.82
CA LYS A 98 -11.52 -14.58 18.83
C LYS A 98 -11.00 -13.45 17.93
N LEU A 99 -10.31 -12.47 18.49
CA LEU A 99 -9.71 -11.40 17.69
C LEU A 99 -8.66 -11.96 16.72
N ARG A 100 -7.83 -12.89 17.17
CA ARG A 100 -6.82 -13.54 16.33
C ARG A 100 -7.47 -14.35 15.21
N ASP A 101 -8.47 -15.17 15.53
CA ASP A 101 -9.19 -15.99 14.55
C ASP A 101 -9.80 -15.12 13.43
N PHE A 102 -10.46 -14.02 13.78
CA PHE A 102 -11.01 -13.08 12.80
C PHE A 102 -9.90 -12.43 11.95
N ILE A 103 -8.83 -11.93 12.56
CA ILE A 103 -7.74 -11.27 11.83
C ILE A 103 -7.03 -12.25 10.89
N ASP A 104 -6.76 -13.47 11.35
CA ASP A 104 -6.15 -14.53 10.54
C ASP A 104 -7.08 -14.98 9.40
N SER A 105 -8.39 -14.97 9.59
CA SER A 105 -9.37 -15.33 8.55
C SER A 105 -9.36 -14.41 7.33
N PHE A 106 -8.85 -13.18 7.46
CA PHE A 106 -8.76 -12.22 6.35
C PHE A 106 -7.64 -12.55 5.35
N GLY A 107 -6.76 -13.51 5.64
CA GLY A 107 -5.70 -13.92 4.70
C GLY A 107 -4.66 -12.82 4.42
N ARG A 108 -4.44 -11.92 5.38
CA ARG A 108 -3.47 -10.83 5.29
C ARG A 108 -2.02 -11.36 5.23
N PRO A 109 -1.11 -10.68 4.52
CA PRO A 109 0.29 -11.08 4.50
C PRO A 109 0.92 -10.99 5.90
N LYS A 110 1.80 -11.93 6.24
CA LYS A 110 2.51 -11.99 7.53
C LYS A 110 3.99 -11.62 7.38
N ARG A 111 4.60 -11.88 6.22
CA ARG A 111 6.00 -11.58 5.91
C ARG A 111 6.14 -10.91 4.56
N LEU A 112 6.76 -9.73 4.51
CA LEU A 112 6.94 -8.96 3.27
C LEU A 112 8.42 -8.65 3.00
N TYR A 113 8.83 -8.72 1.74
CA TYR A 113 10.11 -8.18 1.29
C TYR A 113 9.91 -6.79 0.69
N ILE A 114 10.61 -5.78 1.18
CA ILE A 114 10.34 -4.38 0.83
C ILE A 114 11.56 -3.77 0.15
N PHE A 115 11.41 -3.39 -1.11
CA PHE A 115 12.36 -2.54 -1.81
C PHE A 115 12.06 -1.07 -1.52
N VAL A 116 13.08 -0.31 -1.13
CA VAL A 116 13.01 1.15 -0.96
C VAL A 116 14.02 1.77 -1.90
N ASN A 117 13.58 2.70 -2.76
CA ASN A 117 14.50 3.41 -3.66
C ASN A 117 14.74 4.85 -3.18
N PRO A 118 15.83 5.10 -2.41
CA PRO A 118 16.11 6.44 -1.88
C PRO A 118 16.40 7.48 -2.96
N PHE A 119 16.72 7.04 -4.19
CA PHE A 119 17.09 7.92 -5.30
C PHE A 119 15.91 8.31 -6.20
N GLY A 120 14.73 7.70 -5.99
CA GLY A 120 13.53 7.98 -6.78
C GLY A 120 13.01 9.41 -6.60
N GLY A 121 12.71 10.09 -7.71
CA GLY A 121 12.04 11.41 -7.73
C GLY A 121 12.64 12.44 -6.77
N LYS A 122 11.87 12.84 -5.76
CA LYS A 122 12.26 13.85 -4.75
C LYS A 122 13.20 13.32 -3.66
N LYS A 123 13.67 12.07 -3.76
CA LYS A 123 14.54 11.40 -2.78
C LYS A 123 13.92 11.31 -1.37
N ILE A 124 12.61 11.07 -1.33
CA ILE A 124 11.84 10.99 -0.08
C ILE A 124 11.38 9.56 0.26
N ALA A 125 11.78 8.55 -0.53
CA ALA A 125 11.27 7.19 -0.35
C ALA A 125 11.61 6.59 1.02
N SER A 126 12.85 6.75 1.51
CA SER A 126 13.22 6.28 2.86
C SER A 126 12.43 7.01 3.95
N LYS A 127 12.14 8.30 3.77
CA LYS A 127 11.28 9.05 4.68
C LYS A 127 9.84 8.54 4.65
N ILE A 128 9.25 8.38 3.47
CA ILE A 128 7.91 7.77 3.30
C ILE A 128 7.85 6.40 3.94
N PHE A 129 8.89 5.58 3.76
CA PHE A 129 8.97 4.27 4.38
C PHE A 129 8.91 4.38 5.91
N LEU A 130 9.76 5.24 6.52
CA LEU A 130 9.83 5.39 7.97
C LEU A 130 8.58 6.03 8.58
N ASP A 131 8.03 7.05 7.93
CA ASP A 131 6.95 7.88 8.48
C ASP A 131 5.56 7.30 8.20
N ASP A 132 5.34 6.73 7.00
CA ASP A 132 4.01 6.29 6.54
C ASP A 132 3.86 4.76 6.47
N VAL A 133 4.88 4.04 5.99
CA VAL A 133 4.76 2.60 5.69
C VAL A 133 5.03 1.73 6.91
N LYS A 134 6.22 1.90 7.50
CA LYS A 134 6.72 1.09 8.62
C LYS A 134 5.75 1.08 9.80
N PRO A 135 5.19 2.21 10.26
CA PRO A 135 4.32 2.19 11.43
C PRO A 135 3.01 1.41 11.20
N LEU A 136 2.48 1.43 9.97
CA LEU A 136 1.26 0.69 9.62
C LEU A 136 1.53 -0.83 9.53
N LEU A 137 2.70 -1.24 9.05
CA LEU A 137 3.12 -2.65 9.05
C LEU A 137 3.33 -3.16 10.48
N GLU A 138 3.94 -2.36 11.35
CA GLU A 138 4.13 -2.68 12.77
C GLU A 138 2.79 -2.80 13.51
N ASP A 139 1.84 -1.90 13.22
CA ASP A 139 0.47 -1.94 13.74
C ASP A 139 -0.28 -3.20 13.32
N ALA A 140 -0.02 -3.69 12.10
CA ALA A 140 -0.58 -4.91 11.54
C ALA A 140 0.17 -6.20 11.97
N ASN A 141 1.21 -6.09 12.80
CA ASN A 141 2.07 -7.22 13.20
C ASN A 141 2.72 -7.96 12.00
N ILE A 142 2.95 -7.25 10.89
CA ILE A 142 3.59 -7.82 9.70
C ILE A 142 5.10 -7.72 9.85
N GLN A 143 5.79 -8.85 9.69
CA GLN A 143 7.24 -8.88 9.64
C GLN A 143 7.71 -8.45 8.26
N PHE A 144 8.81 -7.72 8.19
CA PHE A 144 9.34 -7.28 6.90
C PHE A 144 10.86 -7.23 6.87
N THR A 145 11.42 -7.47 5.69
CA THR A 145 12.83 -7.27 5.37
C THR A 145 12.95 -6.11 4.41
N VAL A 146 13.81 -5.14 4.72
CA VAL A 146 13.98 -3.92 3.92
C VAL A 146 15.28 -4.00 3.14
N GLN A 147 15.20 -3.68 1.85
CA GLN A 147 16.34 -3.55 0.96
C GLN A 147 16.31 -2.20 0.27
N GLU A 148 17.26 -1.34 0.61
CA GLU A 148 17.46 -0.10 -0.14
C GLU A 148 18.17 -0.39 -1.48
N THR A 149 17.69 0.19 -2.58
CA THR A 149 18.32 0.03 -3.89
C THR A 149 19.45 1.05 -4.07
N THR A 150 20.62 0.61 -4.53
CA THR A 150 21.82 1.46 -4.67
C THR A 150 22.02 1.99 -6.09
N GLN A 151 21.56 1.25 -7.10
CA GLN A 151 21.73 1.56 -8.51
C GLN A 151 20.56 1.03 -9.35
N GLN A 152 20.52 1.42 -10.63
CA GLN A 152 19.57 0.88 -11.60
C GLN A 152 19.77 -0.64 -11.74
N LEU A 153 18.68 -1.38 -11.91
CA LEU A 153 18.64 -2.85 -12.01
C LEU A 153 19.00 -3.60 -10.73
N HIS A 154 19.29 -2.92 -9.63
CA HIS A 154 19.63 -3.60 -8.37
C HIS A 154 18.46 -4.44 -7.83
N ALA A 155 17.22 -3.95 -7.95
CA ALA A 155 16.05 -4.73 -7.50
C ALA A 155 15.86 -5.99 -8.36
N LYS A 156 16.16 -5.88 -9.66
CA LYS A 156 16.15 -7.00 -10.61
C LYS A 156 17.18 -8.07 -10.23
N GLU A 157 18.41 -7.67 -9.92
CA GLU A 157 19.49 -8.58 -9.51
C GLU A 157 19.15 -9.32 -8.22
N ILE A 158 18.58 -8.62 -7.23
CA ILE A 158 18.21 -9.21 -5.94
C ILE A 158 17.07 -10.20 -6.09
N VAL A 159 15.99 -9.83 -6.78
CA VAL A 159 14.80 -10.71 -6.86
C VAL A 159 15.08 -12.00 -7.63
N LYS A 160 16.06 -11.99 -8.55
CA LYS A 160 16.50 -13.21 -9.26
C LYS A 160 17.02 -14.30 -8.33
N VAL A 161 17.70 -13.92 -7.25
CA VAL A 161 18.31 -14.85 -6.30
C VAL A 161 17.58 -14.91 -4.96
N LEU A 162 16.55 -14.08 -4.77
CA LEU A 162 15.75 -14.03 -3.56
C LEU A 162 15.02 -15.35 -3.34
N ASP A 163 15.08 -15.87 -2.11
CA ASP A 163 14.26 -17.00 -1.69
C ASP A 163 12.82 -16.52 -1.41
N LEU A 164 11.96 -16.65 -2.42
CA LEU A 164 10.58 -16.18 -2.41
C LEU A 164 9.70 -16.94 -1.42
N SER A 165 10.07 -18.17 -1.02
CA SER A 165 9.29 -19.00 -0.10
C SER A 165 9.16 -18.40 1.31
N LYS A 166 10.06 -17.48 1.66
CA LYS A 166 10.08 -16.78 2.96
C LYS A 166 9.05 -15.67 3.06
N TYR A 167 8.49 -15.21 1.95
CA TYR A 167 7.67 -14.00 1.91
C TYR A 167 6.31 -14.26 1.28
N ASP A 168 5.28 -13.62 1.83
CA ASP A 168 3.91 -13.69 1.28
C ASP A 168 3.70 -12.66 0.15
N GLY A 169 4.66 -11.76 -0.05
CA GLY A 169 4.66 -10.76 -1.11
C GLY A 169 5.90 -9.84 -1.09
N ILE A 170 6.08 -9.10 -2.19
CA ILE A 170 7.12 -8.09 -2.36
C ILE A 170 6.46 -6.71 -2.46
N VAL A 171 6.99 -5.70 -1.76
CA VAL A 171 6.48 -4.32 -1.81
C VAL A 171 7.54 -3.38 -2.36
N CYS A 172 7.17 -2.55 -3.33
CA CYS A 172 8.05 -1.54 -3.90
C CYS A 172 7.66 -0.15 -3.38
N VAL A 173 8.50 0.46 -2.54
CA VAL A 173 8.37 1.86 -2.10
C VAL A 173 9.22 2.72 -3.05
N SER A 174 8.62 3.07 -4.19
CA SER A 174 9.28 3.81 -5.27
C SER A 174 8.24 4.39 -6.27
N GLY A 175 8.69 4.75 -7.47
CA GLY A 175 7.81 4.86 -8.64
C GLY A 175 7.74 3.56 -9.43
N ASP A 176 7.10 3.61 -10.60
CA ASP A 176 6.82 2.42 -11.42
C ASP A 176 8.09 1.66 -11.88
N GLY A 177 9.24 2.33 -11.98
CA GLY A 177 10.49 1.73 -12.45
C GLY A 177 10.98 0.54 -11.62
N ILE A 178 10.86 0.59 -10.28
CA ILE A 178 11.27 -0.54 -9.43
C ILE A 178 10.33 -1.73 -9.59
N LEU A 179 9.03 -1.49 -9.80
CA LEU A 179 8.08 -2.56 -10.13
C LEU A 179 8.50 -3.27 -11.42
N VAL A 180 8.91 -2.52 -12.45
CA VAL A 180 9.40 -3.07 -13.73
C VAL A 180 10.66 -3.90 -13.51
N GLU A 181 11.62 -3.42 -12.71
CA GLU A 181 12.83 -4.18 -12.37
C GLU A 181 12.50 -5.50 -11.67
N VAL A 182 11.59 -5.47 -10.68
CA VAL A 182 11.15 -6.66 -9.95
C VAL A 182 10.47 -7.66 -10.88
N VAL A 183 9.53 -7.22 -11.73
CA VAL A 183 8.84 -8.13 -12.67
C VAL A 183 9.81 -8.74 -13.67
N ASN A 184 10.71 -7.95 -14.26
CA ASN A 184 11.71 -8.49 -15.19
C ASN A 184 12.69 -9.44 -14.48
N GLY A 185 13.02 -9.18 -13.20
CA GLY A 185 13.86 -10.08 -12.42
C GLY A 185 13.18 -11.42 -12.14
N LEU A 186 11.90 -11.40 -11.76
CA LEU A 186 11.09 -12.60 -11.55
C LEU A 186 10.95 -13.43 -12.83
N LEU A 187 10.71 -12.78 -13.97
CA LEU A 187 10.55 -13.43 -15.27
C LEU A 187 11.85 -13.99 -15.86
N GLU A 188 13.01 -13.58 -15.34
CA GLU A 188 14.32 -14.10 -15.73
C GLU A 188 14.81 -15.26 -14.84
N ARG A 189 14.03 -15.68 -13.85
CA ARG A 189 14.35 -16.84 -13.01
C ARG A 189 14.04 -18.15 -13.72
N GLU A 190 14.69 -19.23 -13.31
CA GLU A 190 14.38 -20.58 -13.79
C GLU A 190 12.97 -21.01 -13.38
N ASP A 191 12.56 -20.68 -12.16
CA ASP A 191 11.24 -20.93 -11.58
C ASP A 191 10.23 -19.79 -11.86
N TRP A 192 10.43 -19.01 -12.94
CA TRP A 192 9.65 -17.80 -13.22
C TRP A 192 8.13 -18.01 -13.17
N ASN A 193 7.64 -19.18 -13.60
CA ASN A 193 6.22 -19.49 -13.68
C ASN A 193 5.56 -19.51 -12.29
N ASP A 194 6.29 -19.87 -11.24
CA ASP A 194 5.83 -19.79 -9.86
C ASP A 194 6.25 -18.47 -9.20
N ALA A 195 7.45 -17.97 -9.52
CA ALA A 195 7.96 -16.71 -9.00
C ALA A 195 7.07 -15.51 -9.35
N ILE A 196 6.52 -15.44 -10.57
CA ILE A 196 5.65 -14.33 -11.01
C ILE A 196 4.29 -14.32 -10.30
N LYS A 197 3.89 -15.42 -9.65
CA LYS A 197 2.65 -15.50 -8.87
C LYS A 197 2.79 -14.87 -7.48
N VAL A 198 4.00 -14.52 -7.05
CA VAL A 198 4.23 -13.81 -5.80
C VAL A 198 3.52 -12.44 -5.86
N PRO A 199 2.64 -12.12 -4.89
CA PRO A 199 1.95 -10.83 -4.87
C PRO A 199 2.91 -9.65 -4.82
N LEU A 200 2.68 -8.66 -5.69
CA LEU A 200 3.45 -7.41 -5.75
C LEU A 200 2.62 -6.24 -5.24
N GLY A 201 3.11 -5.58 -4.20
CA GLY A 201 2.58 -4.33 -3.67
C GLY A 201 3.39 -3.13 -4.15
N VAL A 202 2.74 -2.00 -4.35
CA VAL A 202 3.40 -0.75 -4.75
C VAL A 202 2.96 0.39 -3.84
N VAL A 203 3.92 1.18 -3.39
CA VAL A 203 3.71 2.36 -2.54
C VAL A 203 4.32 3.57 -3.24
N PRO A 204 3.54 4.64 -3.49
CA PRO A 204 4.00 5.78 -4.27
C PRO A 204 5.05 6.57 -3.51
N ALA A 205 6.27 6.55 -4.03
CA ALA A 205 7.39 7.37 -3.56
C ALA A 205 8.21 7.98 -4.72
N GLY A 206 7.80 7.75 -5.97
CA GLY A 206 8.46 8.26 -7.17
C GLY A 206 7.76 9.44 -7.82
N THR A 207 8.30 9.86 -8.96
CA THR A 207 7.77 10.94 -9.81
C THR A 207 6.64 10.47 -10.72
N GLY A 208 6.81 9.28 -11.30
CA GLY A 208 5.82 8.55 -12.08
C GLY A 208 5.29 7.39 -11.25
N ASN A 209 4.00 7.45 -10.92
CA ASN A 209 3.27 6.47 -10.13
C ASN A 209 2.00 6.05 -10.88
N GLY A 210 2.09 5.88 -12.20
CA GLY A 210 0.97 5.60 -13.10
C GLY A 210 0.26 4.31 -12.72
N MET A 211 1.02 3.21 -12.55
CA MET A 211 0.44 1.92 -12.12
C MET A 211 -0.21 2.03 -10.75
N ILE A 212 0.48 2.68 -9.82
CA ILE A 212 0.04 2.83 -8.43
C ILE A 212 -1.28 3.62 -8.38
N LYS A 213 -1.35 4.73 -9.13
CA LYS A 213 -2.55 5.56 -9.24
C LYS A 213 -3.70 4.78 -9.86
N SER A 214 -3.46 4.05 -10.95
CA SER A 214 -4.49 3.20 -11.58
C SER A 214 -5.02 2.15 -10.60
N LEU A 215 -4.15 1.46 -9.86
CA LEU A 215 -4.56 0.43 -8.90
C LEU A 215 -5.38 1.00 -7.74
N LEU A 216 -5.01 2.17 -7.23
CA LEU A 216 -5.73 2.81 -6.11
C LEU A 216 -7.06 3.43 -6.56
N ASP A 217 -7.10 4.04 -7.74
CA ASP A 217 -8.32 4.61 -8.31
C ASP A 217 -9.40 3.53 -8.52
N LEU A 218 -8.99 2.34 -8.95
CA LEU A 218 -9.87 1.18 -9.11
C LEU A 218 -10.56 0.72 -7.81
N VAL A 219 -10.01 1.07 -6.65
CA VAL A 219 -10.61 0.79 -5.34
C VAL A 219 -11.10 2.06 -4.63
N GLY A 220 -11.13 3.20 -5.35
CA GLY A 220 -11.61 4.49 -4.83
C GLY A 220 -10.71 5.12 -3.77
N GLU A 221 -9.43 4.73 -3.72
CA GLU A 221 -8.46 5.24 -2.74
C GLU A 221 -7.54 6.30 -3.39
N PRO A 222 -7.16 7.36 -2.67
CA PRO A 222 -6.22 8.35 -3.20
C PRO A 222 -4.81 7.77 -3.34
N CYS A 223 -4.05 8.28 -4.31
CA CYS A 223 -2.64 7.92 -4.50
C CYS A 223 -1.75 8.53 -3.40
N LYS A 224 -1.78 7.91 -2.21
CA LYS A 224 -0.97 8.25 -1.03
C LYS A 224 -0.30 6.99 -0.48
N ALA A 225 0.85 7.17 0.17
CA ALA A 225 1.63 6.06 0.74
C ALA A 225 0.82 5.25 1.77
N SER A 226 0.11 5.92 2.67
CA SER A 226 -0.72 5.29 3.70
C SER A 226 -1.85 4.45 3.11
N ASN A 227 -2.58 4.96 2.12
CA ASN A 227 -3.66 4.22 1.44
C ASN A 227 -3.11 3.01 0.68
N ALA A 228 -1.96 3.18 0.00
CA ALA A 228 -1.28 2.10 -0.71
C ALA A 228 -0.85 0.96 0.22
N ILE A 229 -0.18 1.27 1.32
CA ILE A 229 0.24 0.22 2.26
C ILE A 229 -0.95 -0.42 2.98
N LEU A 230 -2.04 0.31 3.24
CA LEU A 230 -3.26 -0.28 3.77
C LEU A 230 -3.91 -1.27 2.82
N ALA A 231 -3.89 -0.99 1.51
CA ALA A 231 -4.35 -1.95 0.51
C ALA A 231 -3.49 -3.22 0.52
N VAL A 232 -2.17 -3.08 0.66
CA VAL A 232 -1.24 -4.22 0.81
C VAL A 232 -1.53 -5.02 2.08
N ILE A 233 -1.69 -4.35 3.23
CA ILE A 233 -2.00 -4.98 4.53
C ILE A 233 -3.32 -5.75 4.47
N ARG A 234 -4.35 -5.19 3.80
CA ARG A 234 -5.65 -5.85 3.62
C ARG A 234 -5.57 -7.09 2.73
N GLY A 235 -4.52 -7.22 1.91
CA GLY A 235 -4.22 -8.45 1.18
C GLY A 235 -5.12 -8.72 -0.03
N HIS A 236 -5.93 -7.77 -0.49
CA HIS A 236 -6.70 -7.91 -1.73
C HIS A 236 -5.75 -7.92 -2.93
N LYS A 237 -5.92 -8.93 -3.80
CA LYS A 237 -5.05 -9.17 -4.96
C LYS A 237 -5.85 -9.02 -6.25
N ARG A 238 -5.18 -8.58 -7.31
CA ARG A 238 -5.72 -8.51 -8.66
C ARG A 238 -4.68 -9.00 -9.64
N LEU A 239 -5.11 -9.77 -10.64
CA LEU A 239 -4.27 -10.19 -11.75
C LEU A 239 -4.03 -9.00 -12.69
N LEU A 240 -2.79 -8.86 -13.16
CA LEU A 240 -2.39 -7.85 -14.12
C LEU A 240 -1.69 -8.52 -15.29
N ASP A 241 -1.90 -7.97 -16.47
CA ASP A 241 -1.24 -8.44 -17.68
C ASP A 241 0.19 -7.90 -17.74
N VAL A 242 1.08 -8.69 -18.35
CA VAL A 242 2.46 -8.29 -18.62
C VAL A 242 2.71 -8.42 -20.12
N ALA A 243 3.07 -7.31 -20.76
CA ALA A 243 3.46 -7.32 -22.17
C ALA A 243 4.90 -7.81 -22.31
N THR A 244 5.15 -8.73 -23.24
CA THR A 244 6.50 -9.11 -23.65
C THR A 244 6.86 -8.35 -24.92
N ILE A 245 7.98 -7.63 -24.89
CA ILE A 245 8.50 -6.89 -26.04
C ILE A 245 9.80 -7.57 -26.50
N LEU A 246 9.91 -7.75 -27.81
CA LEU A 246 11.08 -8.32 -28.46
C LEU A 246 11.68 -7.28 -29.42
N GLN A 247 12.97 -6.98 -29.24
CA GLN A 247 13.74 -6.10 -30.10
C GLN A 247 15.04 -6.79 -30.49
N GLY A 248 15.04 -7.43 -31.67
CA GLY A 248 16.16 -8.26 -32.11
C GLY A 248 16.40 -9.42 -31.13
N LYS A 249 17.55 -9.41 -30.45
CA LYS A 249 17.89 -10.41 -29.42
C LYS A 249 17.47 -10.01 -28.01
N THR A 250 17.03 -8.76 -27.82
CA THR A 250 16.63 -8.24 -26.51
C THR A 250 15.18 -8.56 -26.24
N ARG A 251 14.90 -9.15 -25.07
CA ARG A 251 13.56 -9.38 -24.55
C ARG A 251 13.37 -8.57 -23.28
N PHE A 252 12.28 -7.83 -23.18
CA PHE A 252 11.92 -7.10 -21.97
C PHE A 252 10.42 -7.16 -21.72
N HIS A 253 10.03 -6.95 -20.46
CA HIS A 253 8.66 -7.01 -20.02
C HIS A 253 8.16 -5.64 -19.55
N SER A 254 6.97 -5.24 -19.98
CA SER A 254 6.30 -4.02 -19.54
C SER A 254 5.02 -4.36 -18.78
N VAL A 255 4.75 -3.60 -17.72
CA VAL A 255 3.59 -3.77 -16.83
C VAL A 255 2.55 -2.66 -16.97
N LEU A 256 2.87 -1.59 -17.71
CA LEU A 256 1.99 -0.41 -17.85
C LEU A 256 1.83 -0.02 -19.32
N MET A 257 2.90 0.48 -19.93
CA MET A 257 2.86 1.03 -21.28
C MET A 257 4.21 0.90 -21.98
N LEU A 258 4.16 0.93 -23.31
CA LEU A 258 5.29 1.15 -24.20
C LEU A 258 4.95 2.39 -25.04
N ALA A 259 5.83 3.38 -25.07
CA ALA A 259 5.63 4.62 -25.82
C ALA A 259 6.68 4.77 -26.93
N TRP A 260 6.29 5.43 -28.02
CA TRP A 260 7.18 5.82 -29.12
C TRP A 260 6.77 7.19 -29.68
N GLY A 261 7.72 7.90 -30.30
CA GLY A 261 7.53 9.25 -30.82
C GLY A 261 7.43 10.29 -29.71
N LEU A 262 6.57 11.30 -29.90
CA LEU A 262 6.47 12.47 -29.03
C LEU A 262 6.36 12.14 -27.54
N VAL A 263 5.55 11.14 -27.17
CA VAL A 263 5.38 10.74 -25.76
C VAL A 263 6.69 10.23 -25.16
N ALA A 264 7.44 9.41 -25.91
CA ALA A 264 8.74 8.91 -25.47
C ALA A 264 9.78 10.03 -25.39
N ASP A 265 9.78 10.96 -26.35
CA ASP A 265 10.68 12.11 -26.35
C ASP A 265 10.41 13.01 -25.13
N ILE A 266 9.15 13.28 -24.80
CA ILE A 266 8.76 14.01 -23.59
C ILE A 266 9.26 13.30 -22.34
N ASP A 267 9.05 11.99 -22.24
CA ASP A 267 9.48 11.22 -21.07
C ASP A 267 11.01 11.29 -20.89
N ILE A 268 11.78 11.04 -21.95
CA ILE A 268 13.25 11.07 -21.94
C ILE A 268 13.76 12.48 -21.61
N GLU A 269 13.28 13.49 -22.31
CA GLU A 269 13.79 14.85 -22.18
C GLU A 269 13.37 15.54 -20.88
N SER A 270 12.24 15.13 -20.29
CA SER A 270 11.80 15.63 -19.00
C SER A 270 12.66 15.13 -17.82
N GLU A 271 13.48 14.09 -18.01
CA GLU A 271 14.30 13.50 -16.93
C GLU A 271 15.29 14.51 -16.33
N LYS A 272 15.81 15.46 -17.12
CA LYS A 272 16.67 16.56 -16.64
C LYS A 272 15.97 17.47 -15.62
N TYR A 273 14.65 17.41 -15.53
CA TYR A 273 13.83 18.16 -14.59
C TYR A 273 13.20 17.29 -13.49
N ARG A 274 13.82 16.16 -13.12
CA ARG A 274 13.34 15.28 -12.02
C ARG A 274 13.02 16.01 -10.72
N TRP A 275 13.74 17.09 -10.42
CA TRP A 275 13.53 17.93 -9.24
C TRP A 275 12.12 18.56 -9.18
N MET A 276 11.45 18.75 -10.33
CA MET A 276 10.09 19.31 -10.40
C MET A 276 8.99 18.32 -10.02
N GLY A 277 9.31 17.06 -9.75
CA GLY A 277 8.27 16.07 -9.51
C GLY A 277 7.49 15.76 -10.80
N SER A 278 6.21 15.39 -10.66
CA SER A 278 5.34 15.04 -11.79
C SER A 278 5.08 16.20 -12.76
N ALA A 279 5.21 17.45 -12.29
CA ALA A 279 5.03 18.66 -13.11
C ALA A 279 6.04 18.78 -14.27
N ARG A 280 7.11 17.97 -14.26
CA ARG A 280 8.10 17.93 -15.35
C ARG A 280 7.50 17.60 -16.71
N ILE A 281 6.46 16.75 -16.74
CA ILE A 281 5.80 16.33 -17.97
C ILE A 281 5.04 17.53 -18.55
N ASP A 282 4.21 18.18 -17.74
CA ASP A 282 3.43 19.35 -18.14
C ASP A 282 4.34 20.48 -18.61
N PHE A 283 5.42 20.75 -17.86
CA PHE A 283 6.39 21.79 -18.22
C PHE A 283 7.05 21.52 -19.57
N TYR A 284 7.46 20.27 -19.83
CA TYR A 284 8.15 19.93 -21.07
C TYR A 284 7.18 19.96 -22.26
N VAL A 285 5.96 19.45 -22.09
CA VAL A 285 4.90 19.52 -23.11
C VAL A 285 4.66 20.98 -23.50
N CYS A 286 4.43 21.87 -22.53
CA CYS A 286 4.21 23.29 -22.80
C CYS A 286 5.39 23.93 -23.54
N SER A 287 6.62 23.66 -23.09
CA SER A 287 7.84 24.19 -23.70
C SER A 287 8.02 23.69 -25.15
N TYR A 288 7.74 22.41 -25.40
CA TYR A 288 7.84 21.79 -26.71
C TYR A 288 6.76 22.31 -27.66
N SER A 289 5.51 22.46 -27.20
CA SER A 289 4.42 23.05 -27.98
C SER A 289 4.75 24.47 -28.43
N SER A 290 5.35 25.30 -27.57
CA SER A 290 5.79 26.66 -27.96
C SER A 290 6.88 26.66 -29.03
N LEU A 291 7.84 25.72 -28.95
CA LEU A 291 8.90 25.55 -29.94
C LEU A 291 8.36 25.08 -31.30
N VAL A 292 7.48 24.09 -31.31
CA VAL A 292 6.84 23.60 -32.55
C VAL A 292 5.97 24.68 -33.18
N PHE A 293 5.20 25.43 -32.38
CA PHE A 293 4.37 26.53 -32.89
C PHE A 293 5.24 27.62 -33.54
N THR A 294 6.38 27.96 -32.92
CA THR A 294 7.33 28.94 -33.46
C THR A 294 7.99 28.42 -34.75
N TYR A 295 8.34 27.13 -34.80
CA TYR A 295 8.93 26.50 -35.98
C TYR A 295 7.96 26.41 -37.16
N MET A 296 6.70 26.01 -36.92
CA MET A 296 5.67 25.98 -37.98
C MET A 296 5.32 27.39 -38.48
N HIS A 297 5.26 28.38 -37.58
CA HIS A 297 5.01 29.77 -37.97
C HIS A 297 6.18 30.39 -38.76
N ALA A 298 7.41 29.94 -38.52
CA ALA A 298 8.58 30.34 -39.31
C ALA A 298 8.58 29.73 -40.72
N GLN A 299 8.04 28.51 -40.89
CA GLN A 299 7.95 27.87 -42.21
C GLN A 299 6.78 28.37 -43.07
N THR A 300 5.74 28.96 -42.48
CA THR A 300 4.64 29.59 -43.24
C THR A 300 5.00 30.96 -43.84
N HIS A 301 6.21 31.47 -43.58
CA HIS A 301 6.72 32.74 -44.11
C HIS A 301 7.87 32.57 -45.12
N ILE A 302 8.02 31.38 -45.70
CA ILE A 302 8.90 31.09 -46.86
C ILE A 302 8.00 30.75 -48.04
#